data_AF-A0A3C1YBU0-F1
#
_entry.id   AF-A0A3C1YBU0-F1
#
_cell.length_a   1.000
_cell.length_b   1.000
_cell.length_c   1.000
_cell.angle_alpha   90.00
_cell.angle_beta   90.00
_cell.angle_gamma   90.00
#
_symmetry.space_group_name_H-M   'P 1'
#
loop_
_entity.id
_entity.type
_entity.pdbx_description
1 polymer ?
#
loop_
_entity_poly.entity_id
_entity_poly.type
_entity_poly.pdbx_seq_one_letter_code
_entity_poly.pdbx_strand_id
1 'polypeptide(L)' 'IVREIGRYKKENAVTILQIERWFEILKSRKDWGHDTNLDPQMIGELFELIHKHSVLTQTHILNK' A
#
# COMPACT_ATOMS: atom_id res chain seq x y z
N ILE A 1 6.40 -6.80 8.73
CA ILE A 1 5.17 -6.08 8.28
C ILE A 1 4.58 -6.60 6.96
N VAL A 2 4.97 -6.17 5.75
CA VAL A 2 4.26 -6.56 4.48
C VAL A 2 4.09 -8.07 4.31
N ARG A 3 5.13 -8.86 4.64
CA ARG A 3 5.06 -10.32 4.58
C ARG A 3 4.12 -10.94 5.62
N GLU A 4 4.02 -10.34 6.80
CA GLU A 4 3.04 -10.76 7.82
C GLU A 4 1.62 -10.44 7.38
N ILE A 5 1.39 -9.25 6.81
CA ILE A 5 0.09 -8.88 6.23
C ILE A 5 -0.30 -9.87 5.13
N GLY A 6 0.63 -10.23 4.24
CA GLY A 6 0.37 -11.22 3.19
C GLY A 6 0.01 -12.60 3.75
N ARG A 7 0.72 -13.08 4.78
CA ARG A 7 0.40 -14.34 5.47
C ARG A 7 -0.97 -14.30 6.15
N TYR A 8 -1.24 -13.24 6.92
CA TYR A 8 -2.53 -13.02 7.56
C TYR A 8 -3.68 -13.03 6.54
N LYS A 9 -3.54 -12.29 5.44
CA LYS A 9 -4.55 -12.23 4.38
C LYS A 9 -4.79 -13.61 3.75
N LYS A 10 -3.73 -14.37 3.48
CA LYS A 10 -3.84 -15.75 2.96
C LYS A 10 -4.58 -16.66 3.95
N GLU A 11 -4.18 -16.64 5.21
CA GLU A 11 -4.76 -17.48 6.28
C GLU A 11 -6.24 -17.17 6.53
N ASN A 12 -6.65 -15.91 6.30
CA ASN A 12 -8.02 -15.43 6.54
C ASN A 12 -8.83 -15.21 5.26
N ALA A 13 -8.35 -15.69 4.10
CA ALA A 13 -9.02 -15.53 2.80
C ALA A 13 -9.38 -14.06 2.43
N VAL A 14 -8.58 -13.11 2.88
CA VAL A 14 -8.74 -11.68 2.57
C VAL A 14 -8.01 -11.35 1.26
N THR A 15 -8.61 -10.53 0.40
CA THR A 15 -8.00 -10.11 -0.86
C THR A 15 -6.74 -9.25 -0.64
N ILE A 16 -5.75 -9.41 -1.53
CA ILE A 16 -4.51 -8.62 -1.47
C ILE A 16 -4.79 -7.14 -1.75
N LEU A 17 -5.50 -6.87 -2.85
CA LEU A 17 -5.85 -5.51 -3.27
C LEU A 17 -7.18 -5.08 -2.66
N GLN A 18 -7.15 -3.94 -1.97
CA GLN A 18 -8.31 -3.26 -1.41
C GLN A 18 -8.27 -1.81 -1.86
N ILE A 19 -8.95 -1.52 -2.97
CA ILE A 19 -8.84 -0.25 -3.71
C ILE A 19 -9.27 0.95 -2.85
N GLU A 20 -10.36 0.83 -2.10
CA GLU A 20 -10.87 1.89 -1.22
C GLU A 20 -9.82 2.28 -0.16
N ARG A 21 -9.29 1.28 0.55
CA ARG A 21 -8.23 1.49 1.54
C ARG A 21 -6.97 2.08 0.92
N TRP A 22 -6.64 1.68 -0.31
CA TRP A 22 -5.52 2.25 -1.02
C TRP A 22 -5.72 3.75 -1.29
N PHE A 23 -6.90 4.16 -1.75
CA PHE A 23 -7.20 5.58 -1.95
C PHE A 23 -7.17 6.39 -0.65
N GLU A 24 -7.66 5.85 0.46
CA GLU A 24 -7.53 6.49 1.79
C GLU A 24 -6.06 6.73 2.16
N ILE A 25 -5.22 5.72 1.99
CA ILE A 25 -3.78 5.82 2.27
C ILE A 25 -3.17 6.88 1.35
N LEU A 26 -3.37 6.78 0.04
CA LEU A 26 -2.78 7.71 -0.91
C LEU A 26 -3.18 9.16 -0.59
N LYS A 27 -4.46 9.41 -0.31
CA LYS A 27 -4.94 10.73 0.11
C LYS A 27 -4.22 11.23 1.37
N SER A 28 -4.23 10.44 2.44
CA SER A 28 -3.58 10.83 3.70
C SER A 28 -2.09 11.13 3.55
N ARG A 29 -1.38 10.45 2.65
CA ARG A 29 0.05 10.68 2.42
C ARG A 29 0.30 11.95 1.64
N LYS A 30 -0.55 12.26 0.66
CA LYS A 30 -0.51 13.56 -0.05
C LYS A 30 -0.78 14.71 0.91
N ASP A 31 -1.76 14.55 1.81
CA ASP A 31 -2.08 15.54 2.86
C ASP A 31 -0.88 15.75 3.80
N TRP A 32 -0.20 14.67 4.23
CA TRP A 32 1.03 14.78 5.03
C TRP A 32 2.18 15.48 4.27
N GLY A 33 2.31 15.22 2.98
CA GLY A 33 3.28 15.90 2.13
C GLY A 33 3.05 17.41 2.15
N HIS A 34 1.81 17.84 1.89
CA HIS A 34 1.40 19.23 1.99
C HIS A 34 1.71 19.84 3.36
N ASP A 35 1.32 19.18 4.45
CA ASP A 35 1.49 19.69 5.82
C ASP A 35 2.96 19.78 6.27
N THR A 36 3.86 19.11 5.56
CA THR A 36 5.31 19.12 5.81
C THR A 36 6.11 19.92 4.78
N ASN A 37 5.43 20.74 3.96
CA ASN A 37 6.02 21.52 2.86
C ASN A 37 6.76 20.66 1.82
N LEU A 38 6.30 19.44 1.58
CA LEU A 38 6.75 18.57 0.50
C LEU A 38 5.74 18.61 -0.66
N ASP A 39 6.22 18.42 -1.89
CA ASP A 39 5.33 18.33 -3.06
C ASP A 39 4.40 17.10 -2.92
N PRO A 40 3.07 17.30 -2.84
CA PRO A 40 2.12 16.20 -2.69
C PRO A 40 2.15 15.22 -3.86
N GLN A 41 2.51 15.68 -5.07
CA GLN A 41 2.58 14.82 -6.24
C GLN A 41 3.73 13.82 -6.12
N MET A 42 4.95 14.32 -5.81
CA MET A 42 6.11 13.48 -5.48
C MET A 42 5.81 12.45 -4.40
N ILE A 43 5.14 12.85 -3.31
CA ILE A 43 4.76 11.93 -2.23
C ILE A 43 3.77 10.87 -2.72
N GLY A 44 2.79 11.26 -3.52
CA GLY A 44 1.85 10.33 -4.14
C GLY A 44 2.55 9.24 -4.95
N GLU A 45 3.45 9.65 -5.85
CA GLU A 45 4.21 8.75 -6.72
C GLU A 45 5.10 7.79 -5.92
N LEU A 46 5.75 8.28 -4.85
CA LEU A 46 6.55 7.45 -3.95
C LEU A 46 5.70 6.35 -3.29
N PHE A 47 4.53 6.71 -2.76
CA PHE A 47 3.65 5.75 -2.09
C PHE A 47 2.98 4.77 -3.08
N GLU A 48 2.68 5.20 -4.30
CA GLU A 48 2.24 4.33 -5.40
C GLU A 48 3.28 3.25 -5.70
N LEU A 49 4.56 3.63 -5.78
CA LEU A 49 5.65 2.68 -6.00
C LEU A 49 5.78 1.68 -4.85
N ILE A 50 5.75 2.16 -3.59
CA ILE A 50 5.79 1.31 -2.40
C ILE A 50 4.60 0.34 -2.38
N HIS A 51 3.39 0.83 -2.70
CA HIS A 51 2.19 0.01 -2.77
C HIS A 51 2.30 -1.10 -3.81
N LYS A 52 2.78 -0.79 -5.03
CA LYS A 52 3.02 -1.76 -6.09
C LYS A 52 3.93 -2.90 -5.61
N HIS A 53 5.07 -2.59 -5.01
CA HIS A 53 5.99 -3.60 -4.48
C HIS A 53 5.40 -4.41 -3.32
N SER A 54 4.56 -3.77 -2.49
CA SER A 54 3.84 -4.44 -1.41
C SER A 54 2.84 -5.47 -1.96
N VAL A 55 2.06 -5.12 -2.98
CA VAL A 55 1.12 -6.03 -3.64
C VAL A 55 1.88 -7.21 -4.28
N LEU A 56 2.95 -6.96 -5.03
CA LEU A 56 3.76 -8.03 -5.63
C LEU A 56 4.31 -9.00 -4.58
N THR A 57 4.78 -8.48 -3.44
CA THR A 57 5.27 -9.29 -2.33
C THR A 57 4.16 -10.17 -1.74
N GLN A 58 2.96 -9.63 -1.56
CA GLN A 58 1.81 -10.36 -1.04
C GLN A 58 1.31 -11.42 -2.04
N THR A 59 1.31 -11.11 -3.34
CA THR A 59 0.96 -12.06 -4.41
C THR A 59 1.93 -13.25 -4.44
N HIS A 60 3.22 -13.00 -4.26
CA HIS A 60 4.22 -14.07 -4.14
C HIS A 60 3.98 -14.98 -2.94
N ILE A 61 3.46 -14.46 -1.82
CA ILE A 61 3.12 -15.25 -0.64
C ILE A 61 1.85 -16.08 -0.85
N LEU A 62 0.88 -15.54 -1.59
CA LEU A 62 -0.38 -16.24 -1.90
C LEU A 62 -0.14 -17.43 -2.83
N ASN A 63 0.77 -17.29 -3.80
CA ASN A 63 1.09 -18.31 -4.80
C ASN A 63 2.10 -19.37 -4.32
N LYS A 64 2.63 -19.22 -3.11
CA LYS A 64 3.39 -20.26 -2.41
C LYS A 64 2.47 -21.12 -1.58
#